data_AF-A0A944Z667-F1
#
_entry.id   AF-A0A944Z667-F1
#
_cell.length_a   1.000
_cell.length_b   1.000
_cell.length_c   1.000
_cell.angle_alpha   90.00
_cell.angle_beta   90.00
_cell.angle_gamma   90.00
#
_symmetry.space_group_name_H-M   'P 1'
#
loop_
_entity.id
_entity.type
_entity.pdbx_description
1 polymer ?
#
loop_
_entity_poly.entity_id
_entity_poly.type
_entity_poly.pdbx_seq_one_letter_code
_entity_poly.pdbx_strand_id
1 'polypeptide(L)'
;VLSNTGLPTGDRPLGEAFESWKNYSQTVENFHIGGIVKGGTVTEMSQETIDAYNAPFPDDSYKEAARQFPLLVPNSTDDPSYQNNLEAWEILKKWEKPLLCAFSDQDHIFKGVENTFIKHIPGTEGINHVQIQGAGHFLQEDKPEECVEAILSLLD
;
A
#
# COMPACT_ATOMS: atom_id res chain seq x y z
N VAL A 1 12.66 1.89 2.54
CA VAL A 1 11.75 0.87 3.10
C VAL A 1 10.51 0.79 2.22
N LEU A 2 10.05 -0.42 1.89
CA LEU A 2 8.76 -0.68 1.26
C LEU A 2 7.81 -1.29 2.28
N SER A 3 6.56 -0.86 2.31
CA SER A 3 5.52 -1.40 3.18
C SER A 3 4.17 -1.35 2.49
N ASN A 4 3.34 -2.39 2.66
CA ASN A 4 1.97 -2.52 2.16
C ASN A 4 1.78 -1.84 0.79
N THR A 5 2.61 -2.25 -0.18
CA THR A 5 2.65 -1.62 -1.49
C THR A 5 3.05 -2.61 -2.58
N GLY A 6 2.93 -2.18 -3.84
CA GLY A 6 3.26 -2.98 -5.02
C GLY A 6 3.57 -2.09 -6.22
N LEU A 7 4.18 -2.68 -7.23
CA LEU A 7 4.36 -2.06 -8.55
C LEU A 7 3.75 -3.00 -9.61
N PRO A 8 2.41 -3.12 -9.67
CA PRO A 8 1.76 -4.05 -10.58
C PRO A 8 1.95 -3.59 -12.02
N THR A 9 2.27 -4.54 -12.89
CA THR A 9 2.36 -4.31 -14.33
C THR A 9 1.00 -4.54 -14.99
N GLY A 10 0.09 -5.33 -14.41
CA GLY A 10 -1.22 -5.63 -14.99
C GLY A 10 -1.27 -6.92 -15.80
N ASP A 11 -0.14 -7.64 -15.92
CA ASP A 11 -0.04 -8.99 -16.49
C ASP A 11 -0.45 -10.10 -15.49
N ARG A 12 -0.79 -9.73 -14.25
CA ARG A 12 -1.23 -10.65 -13.19
C ARG A 12 -2.46 -10.11 -12.48
N PRO A 13 -3.36 -10.99 -11.99
CA PRO A 13 -4.49 -10.57 -11.18
C PRO A 13 -4.05 -9.85 -9.91
N LEU A 14 -4.78 -8.81 -9.51
CA LEU A 14 -4.53 -8.03 -8.28
C LEU A 14 -5.05 -8.72 -7.00
N GLY A 15 -5.79 -9.83 -7.14
CA GLY A 15 -6.33 -10.63 -6.03
C GLY A 15 -7.71 -10.16 -5.56
N GLU A 16 -8.45 -11.07 -4.92
CA GLU A 16 -9.85 -10.85 -4.52
C GLU A 16 -10.03 -9.72 -3.51
N ALA A 17 -9.08 -9.55 -2.58
CA ALA A 17 -9.12 -8.49 -1.58
C ALA A 17 -9.05 -7.11 -2.24
N PHE A 18 -8.11 -6.91 -3.18
CA PHE A 18 -8.00 -5.66 -3.92
C PHE A 18 -9.23 -5.42 -4.81
N GLU A 19 -9.69 -6.42 -5.55
CA GLU A 19 -10.88 -6.27 -6.41
C GLU A 19 -12.15 -5.94 -5.60
N SER A 20 -12.27 -6.49 -4.39
CA SER A 20 -13.36 -6.15 -3.46
C SER A 20 -13.27 -4.69 -3.01
N TRP A 21 -12.07 -4.23 -2.64
CA TRP A 21 -11.80 -2.82 -2.32
C TRP A 21 -12.10 -1.89 -3.49
N LYS A 22 -11.62 -2.24 -4.69
CA LYS A 22 -11.88 -1.51 -5.93
C LYS A 22 -13.38 -1.40 -6.17
N ASN A 23 -14.13 -2.50 -6.12
CA ASN A 23 -15.59 -2.46 -6.29
C ASN A 23 -16.28 -1.60 -5.23
N TYR A 24 -15.91 -1.74 -3.95
CA TYR A 24 -16.46 -0.91 -2.88
C TYR A 24 -16.26 0.59 -3.16
N SER A 25 -15.05 0.99 -3.56
CA SER A 25 -14.73 2.40 -3.85
C SER A 25 -15.57 3.03 -4.98
N GLN A 26 -16.07 2.20 -5.91
CA GLN A 26 -16.89 2.65 -7.03
C GLN A 26 -18.39 2.65 -6.73
N THR A 27 -18.84 1.79 -5.81
CA THR A 27 -20.27 1.49 -5.64
C THR A 27 -20.86 2.06 -4.36
N VAL A 28 -20.04 2.35 -3.34
CA VAL A 28 -20.55 2.93 -2.10
C VAL A 28 -21.03 4.35 -2.32
N GLU A 29 -22.25 4.63 -1.89
CA GLU A 29 -22.88 5.94 -1.99
C GLU A 29 -22.13 6.96 -1.14
N ASN A 30 -21.95 6.69 0.15
CA ASN A 30 -21.17 7.53 1.06
C ASN A 30 -19.73 7.02 1.20
N PHE A 31 -18.80 7.66 0.49
CA PHE A 31 -17.37 7.35 0.60
C PHE A 31 -16.76 8.05 1.82
N HIS A 32 -16.96 7.45 3.00
CA HIS A 32 -16.53 8.01 4.28
C HIS A 32 -15.04 7.70 4.55
N ILE A 33 -14.16 8.69 4.29
CA ILE A 33 -12.71 8.52 4.24
C ILE A 33 -12.12 8.04 5.58
N GLY A 34 -12.42 8.72 6.68
CA GLY A 34 -11.93 8.30 8.00
C GLY A 34 -12.42 6.91 8.41
N GLY A 35 -13.60 6.51 7.95
CA GLY A 35 -14.13 5.16 8.17
C GLY A 35 -13.41 4.09 7.36
N ILE A 36 -12.96 4.42 6.15
CA ILE A 36 -12.12 3.55 5.31
C ILE A 36 -10.76 3.34 5.97
N VAL A 37 -10.13 4.42 6.44
CA VAL A 37 -8.85 4.34 7.15
C VAL A 37 -8.98 3.49 8.41
N LYS A 38 -10.01 3.76 9.21
CA LYS A 38 -10.35 2.93 10.37
C LYS A 38 -10.55 1.46 10.00
N GLY A 39 -11.25 1.16 8.91
CA GLY A 39 -11.48 -0.22 8.46
C GLY A 39 -10.21 -0.96 8.03
N GLY A 40 -9.16 -0.23 7.64
CA GLY A 40 -7.84 -0.77 7.30
C GLY A 40 -6.82 -0.71 8.44
N THR A 41 -7.23 -0.33 9.65
CA THR A 41 -6.40 -0.18 10.85
C THR A 41 -6.86 -1.20 11.89
N VAL A 42 -5.94 -1.88 12.57
CA VAL A 42 -6.24 -2.93 13.55
C VAL A 42 -6.54 -2.34 14.93
N THR A 43 -5.79 -1.33 15.31
CA THR A 43 -5.89 -0.61 16.58
C THR A 43 -7.07 0.35 16.58
N GLU A 44 -7.52 0.73 17.77
CA GLU A 44 -8.63 1.67 17.91
C GLU A 44 -8.17 3.08 17.56
N MET A 45 -8.76 3.65 16.49
CA MET A 45 -8.58 5.06 16.14
C MET A 45 -9.54 5.96 16.92
N SER A 46 -9.02 7.06 17.45
CA SER A 46 -9.83 8.10 18.09
C SER A 46 -10.76 8.79 17.08
N GLN A 47 -11.87 9.36 17.56
CA GLN A 47 -12.77 10.13 16.70
C GLN A 47 -12.08 11.36 16.10
N GLU A 48 -11.19 12.00 16.86
CA GLU A 48 -10.41 13.15 16.37
C GLU A 48 -9.51 12.76 15.18
N THR A 49 -8.85 11.60 15.25
CA THR A 49 -8.04 11.08 14.13
C THR A 49 -8.90 10.77 12.90
N ILE A 50 -10.07 10.14 13.11
CA ILE A 50 -11.02 9.85 12.03
C ILE A 50 -11.49 11.15 11.35
N ASP A 51 -11.81 12.17 12.15
CA ASP A 51 -12.23 13.47 11.66
C ASP A 51 -11.09 14.21 10.93
N ALA A 52 -9.84 14.04 11.37
CA ALA A 52 -8.67 14.58 10.69
C ALA A 52 -8.49 13.98 9.28
N TYR A 53 -8.76 12.69 9.08
CA TYR A 53 -8.78 12.07 7.74
C TYR A 53 -9.94 12.56 6.88
N ASN A 54 -11.06 12.93 7.47
CA ASN A 54 -12.20 13.53 6.76
C ASN A 54 -11.97 15.01 6.42
N ALA A 55 -11.09 15.72 7.15
CA ALA A 55 -10.89 17.16 7.04
C ALA A 55 -10.59 17.68 5.61
N PRO A 56 -9.83 16.97 4.75
CA PRO A 56 -9.61 17.41 3.37
C PRO A 56 -10.86 17.36 2.46
N PHE A 57 -11.95 16.74 2.92
CA PHE A 57 -13.13 16.42 2.12
C PHE A 57 -14.41 17.02 2.73
N PRO A 58 -14.63 18.34 2.64
CA PRO A 58 -15.83 18.99 3.19
C PRO A 58 -17.13 18.41 2.65
N ASP A 59 -17.13 17.94 1.41
CA ASP A 59 -18.22 17.22 0.77
C ASP A 59 -17.70 16.24 -0.30
N ASP A 60 -18.60 15.50 -0.93
CA ASP A 60 -18.26 14.46 -1.92
C ASP A 60 -17.58 15.01 -3.18
N SER A 61 -17.78 16.29 -3.54
CA SER A 61 -17.13 16.88 -4.72
C SER A 61 -15.60 16.99 -4.59
N TYR A 62 -15.08 16.87 -3.37
CA TYR A 62 -13.64 16.84 -3.09
C TYR A 62 -13.05 15.42 -3.13
N LYS A 63 -13.87 14.38 -3.28
CA LYS A 63 -13.45 12.97 -3.16
C LYS A 63 -13.14 12.28 -4.48
N GLU A 64 -13.22 13.00 -5.61
CA GLU A 64 -13.00 12.46 -6.95
C GLU A 64 -11.69 11.66 -7.06
N ALA A 65 -10.56 12.24 -6.64
CA ALA A 65 -9.27 11.56 -6.69
C ALA A 65 -9.23 10.29 -5.81
N ALA A 66 -9.82 10.36 -4.62
CA ALA A 66 -9.88 9.21 -3.71
C ALA A 66 -10.75 8.08 -4.26
N ARG A 67 -11.84 8.40 -4.99
CA ARG A 67 -12.68 7.44 -5.70
C ARG A 67 -11.98 6.85 -6.94
N GLN A 68 -11.24 7.66 -7.68
CA GLN A 68 -10.58 7.20 -8.91
C GLN A 68 -9.33 6.36 -8.64
N PHE A 69 -8.61 6.60 -7.54
CA PHE A 69 -7.32 5.95 -7.28
C PHE A 69 -7.34 4.42 -7.45
N PRO A 70 -8.31 3.67 -6.90
CA PRO A 70 -8.36 2.21 -7.08
C PRO A 70 -8.55 1.74 -8.53
N LEU A 71 -9.13 2.58 -9.40
CA LEU A 71 -9.24 2.29 -10.83
C LEU A 71 -7.93 2.47 -11.58
N LEU A 72 -7.01 3.29 -11.05
CA LEU A 72 -5.72 3.60 -11.67
C LEU A 72 -4.65 2.56 -11.38
N VAL A 73 -4.95 1.54 -10.56
CA VAL A 73 -4.03 0.42 -10.32
C VAL A 73 -4.06 -0.50 -11.55
N PRO A 74 -2.93 -0.69 -12.25
CA PRO A 74 -2.88 -1.49 -13.48
C PRO A 74 -3.36 -2.92 -13.26
N ASN A 75 -4.42 -3.30 -13.98
CA ASN A 75 -5.02 -4.63 -13.93
C ASN A 75 -5.08 -5.34 -15.29
N SER A 76 -4.49 -4.74 -16.32
CA SER A 76 -4.33 -5.32 -17.65
C SER A 76 -3.07 -4.78 -18.32
N THR A 77 -2.62 -5.46 -19.37
CA THR A 77 -1.49 -4.98 -20.20
C THR A 77 -1.86 -3.81 -21.12
N ASP A 78 -3.15 -3.48 -21.22
CA ASP A 78 -3.66 -2.34 -21.97
C ASP A 78 -3.73 -1.07 -21.09
N ASP A 79 -3.42 -1.19 -19.79
CA ASP A 79 -3.37 -0.03 -18.88
C ASP A 79 -2.33 1.00 -19.36
N PRO A 80 -2.64 2.30 -19.35
CA PRO A 80 -1.70 3.34 -19.77
C PRO A 80 -0.35 3.32 -19.01
N SER A 81 -0.33 2.74 -17.81
CA SER A 81 0.86 2.64 -16.96
C SER A 81 1.65 1.35 -17.16
N TYR A 82 1.15 0.37 -17.92
CA TYR A 82 1.79 -0.94 -18.14
C TYR A 82 3.27 -0.79 -18.53
N GLN A 83 3.52 -0.02 -19.59
CA GLN A 83 4.86 0.17 -20.13
C GLN A 83 5.78 0.91 -19.16
N ASN A 84 5.27 1.94 -18.50
CA ASN A 84 6.04 2.71 -17.51
C ASN A 84 6.43 1.85 -16.30
N ASN A 85 5.53 0.99 -15.82
CA ASN A 85 5.80 0.11 -14.69
C ASN A 85 6.79 -1.00 -15.07
N LEU A 86 6.75 -1.52 -16.31
CA LEU A 86 7.78 -2.43 -16.81
C LEU A 86 9.16 -1.77 -16.84
N GLU A 87 9.25 -0.56 -17.39
CA GLU A 87 10.51 0.19 -17.46
C GLU A 87 11.06 0.50 -16.07
N ALA A 88 10.19 0.84 -15.12
CA ALA A 88 10.57 1.01 -13.72
C ALA A 88 11.12 -0.29 -13.11
N TRP A 89 10.51 -1.45 -13.39
CA TRP A 89 11.04 -2.75 -12.95
C TRP A 89 12.43 -3.04 -13.52
N GLU A 90 12.73 -2.67 -14.78
CA GLU A 90 14.06 -2.84 -15.35
C GLU A 90 15.14 -1.98 -14.66
N ILE A 91 14.75 -0.86 -14.08
CA ILE A 91 15.62 -0.03 -13.23
C ILE A 91 15.76 -0.67 -11.85
N LEU A 92 14.64 -1.06 -11.21
CA LEU A 92 14.63 -1.65 -9.87
C LEU A 92 15.40 -2.97 -9.80
N LYS A 93 15.39 -3.79 -10.85
CA LYS A 93 16.20 -5.02 -10.95
C LYS A 93 17.72 -4.77 -10.93
N LYS A 94 18.16 -3.52 -11.08
CA LYS A 94 19.56 -3.09 -11.00
C LYS A 94 19.84 -2.25 -9.76
N TRP A 95 18.85 -2.09 -8.87
CA TRP A 95 18.99 -1.32 -7.66
C TRP A 95 19.76 -2.14 -6.62
N GLU A 96 21.00 -1.74 -6.34
CA GLU A 96 21.91 -2.42 -5.41
C GLU A 96 22.00 -1.74 -4.03
N LYS A 97 21.42 -0.54 -3.88
CA LYS A 97 21.41 0.15 -2.58
C LYS A 97 20.45 -0.55 -1.61
N PRO A 98 20.68 -0.47 -0.29
CA PRO A 98 19.85 -1.14 0.70
C PRO A 98 18.35 -0.88 0.51
N LEU A 99 17.57 -1.96 0.44
CA LEU A 99 16.12 -1.94 0.34
C LEU A 99 15.52 -2.93 1.34
N LEU A 100 14.83 -2.38 2.34
CA LEU A 100 14.09 -3.14 3.34
C LEU A 100 12.62 -3.28 2.91
N CYS A 101 12.07 -4.49 3.02
CA CYS A 101 10.62 -4.71 3.07
C CYS A 101 10.18 -4.82 4.54
N ALA A 102 9.18 -4.03 4.92
CA ALA A 102 8.59 -3.93 6.26
C ALA A 102 7.05 -3.96 6.16
N PHE A 103 6.50 -5.08 5.66
CA PHE A 103 5.07 -5.23 5.41
C PHE A 103 4.33 -5.68 6.68
N SER A 104 3.05 -5.36 6.78
CA SER A 104 2.22 -5.75 7.92
C SER A 104 1.70 -7.20 7.80
N ASP A 105 1.23 -7.78 8.91
CA ASP A 105 0.68 -9.14 8.95
C ASP A 105 -0.84 -9.25 8.71
N GLN A 106 -1.59 -8.15 8.87
CA GLN A 106 -3.05 -8.14 8.71
C GLN A 106 -3.56 -7.37 7.47
N ASP A 107 -2.67 -6.88 6.61
CA ASP A 107 -3.08 -6.38 5.31
C ASP A 107 -3.29 -7.51 4.29
N HIS A 108 -4.55 -7.85 4.03
CA HIS A 108 -4.92 -8.86 3.04
C HIS A 108 -4.75 -8.43 1.58
N ILE A 109 -4.61 -7.11 1.30
CA ILE A 109 -4.40 -6.61 -0.07
C ILE A 109 -2.97 -6.88 -0.52
N PHE A 110 -1.99 -6.58 0.33
CA PHE A 110 -0.57 -6.67 -0.04
C PHE A 110 0.15 -7.90 0.50
N LYS A 111 -0.55 -8.82 1.16
CA LYS A 111 0.03 -10.06 1.69
C LYS A 111 0.80 -10.84 0.61
N GLY A 112 2.09 -11.01 0.83
CA GLY A 112 2.97 -11.79 -0.05
C GLY A 112 3.57 -11.00 -1.22
N VAL A 113 3.15 -9.75 -1.44
CA VAL A 113 3.66 -8.89 -2.52
C VAL A 113 5.13 -8.55 -2.31
N GLU A 114 5.58 -8.43 -1.06
CA GLU A 114 6.97 -8.20 -0.66
C GLU A 114 7.95 -9.20 -1.28
N ASN A 115 7.52 -10.46 -1.47
CA ASN A 115 8.34 -11.51 -2.08
C ASN A 115 8.74 -11.19 -3.52
N THR A 116 7.96 -10.39 -4.24
CA THR A 116 8.31 -9.94 -5.59
C THR A 116 9.50 -9.00 -5.57
N PHE A 117 9.53 -8.06 -4.63
CA PHE A 117 10.65 -7.14 -4.45
C PHE A 117 11.90 -7.89 -3.99
N ILE A 118 11.78 -8.72 -2.94
CA ILE A 118 12.87 -9.51 -2.37
C ILE A 118 13.52 -10.43 -3.40
N LYS A 119 12.73 -11.00 -4.31
CA LYS A 119 13.23 -11.91 -5.34
C LYS A 119 13.98 -11.20 -6.47
N HIS A 120 13.61 -9.96 -6.78
CA HIS A 120 14.00 -9.32 -8.05
C HIS A 120 14.91 -8.10 -7.89
N ILE A 121 15.03 -7.52 -6.70
CA ILE A 121 15.83 -6.32 -6.47
C ILE A 121 17.11 -6.69 -5.70
N PRO A 122 18.33 -6.55 -6.28
CA PRO A 122 19.57 -6.94 -5.61
C PRO A 122 19.78 -6.28 -4.24
N GLY A 123 19.35 -5.04 -4.07
CA GLY A 123 19.46 -4.28 -2.82
C GLY A 123 18.69 -4.86 -1.63
N THR A 124 17.89 -5.91 -1.82
CA THR A 124 17.25 -6.67 -0.73
C THR A 124 18.15 -7.78 -0.18
N GLU A 125 19.19 -8.19 -0.90
CA GLU A 125 20.09 -9.26 -0.47
C GLU A 125 20.85 -8.87 0.82
N GLY A 126 20.88 -9.79 1.79
CA GLY A 126 21.54 -9.55 3.07
C GLY A 126 20.83 -8.57 4.00
N ILE A 127 19.67 -8.02 3.60
CA ILE A 127 18.84 -7.17 4.44
C ILE A 127 17.90 -8.04 5.30
N ASN A 128 17.83 -7.76 6.59
CA ASN A 128 16.87 -8.40 7.49
C ASN A 128 15.48 -7.78 7.28
N HIS A 129 14.68 -8.36 6.39
CA HIS A 129 13.28 -7.96 6.18
C HIS A 129 12.45 -8.21 7.44
N VAL A 130 11.48 -7.34 7.69
CA VAL A 130 10.63 -7.40 8.88
C VAL A 130 9.16 -7.52 8.48
N GLN A 131 8.39 -8.24 9.29
CA GLN A 131 6.93 -8.22 9.21
C GLN A 131 6.40 -7.54 10.47
N ILE A 132 5.73 -6.40 10.30
CA ILE A 132 5.18 -5.61 11.39
C ILE A 132 3.91 -6.32 11.89
N GLN A 133 3.95 -6.80 13.12
CA GLN A 133 2.91 -7.64 13.70
C GLN A 133 1.77 -6.81 14.29
N GLY A 134 0.54 -7.32 14.17
CA GLY A 134 -0.66 -6.66 14.69
C GLY A 134 -1.00 -5.35 13.98
N ALA A 135 -0.66 -5.22 12.69
CA ALA A 135 -0.92 -4.04 11.89
C ALA A 135 -1.68 -4.40 10.61
N GLY A 136 -2.57 -3.50 10.20
CA GLY A 136 -3.38 -3.60 9.00
C GLY A 136 -2.75 -2.87 7.82
N HIS A 137 -3.61 -2.47 6.88
CA HIS A 137 -3.23 -1.75 5.67
C HIS A 137 -2.57 -0.40 5.97
N PHE A 138 -3.17 0.38 6.86
CA PHE A 138 -2.64 1.67 7.34
C PHE A 138 -1.74 1.46 8.56
N LEU A 139 -0.70 0.65 8.39
CA LEU A 139 0.19 0.21 9.47
C LEU A 139 0.84 1.35 10.27
N GLN A 140 0.87 2.56 9.73
CA GLN A 140 1.43 3.73 10.40
C GLN A 140 0.54 4.20 11.56
N GLU A 141 -0.77 3.92 11.51
CA GLU A 141 -1.68 4.15 12.64
C GLU A 141 -1.56 3.06 13.70
N ASP A 142 -1.30 1.81 13.28
CA ASP A 142 -1.18 0.66 14.19
C ASP A 142 0.15 0.59 14.94
N LYS A 143 1.24 0.88 14.21
CA LYS A 143 2.61 0.59 14.59
C LYS A 143 3.58 1.68 14.13
N PRO A 144 3.35 2.96 14.50
CA PRO A 144 4.19 4.07 14.06
C PRO A 144 5.65 3.92 14.53
N GLU A 145 5.89 3.47 15.76
CA GLU A 145 7.23 3.26 16.29
C GLU A 145 7.99 2.19 15.49
N GLU A 146 7.36 1.04 15.22
CA GLU A 146 7.99 -0.03 14.45
C GLU A 146 8.23 0.37 12.98
N CYS A 147 7.36 1.23 12.41
CA CYS A 147 7.62 1.84 11.09
C CYS A 147 8.88 2.72 11.11
N VAL A 148 9.06 3.54 12.17
CA VAL A 148 10.25 4.38 12.33
C VAL A 148 11.50 3.53 12.55
N GLU A 149 11.43 2.52 13.40
CA GLU A 149 12.54 1.58 13.63
C GLU A 149 12.98 0.90 12.34
N ALA A 150 12.05 0.45 11.50
CA ALA A 150 12.36 -0.12 10.19
C ALA A 150 13.06 0.88 9.24
N ILE A 151 12.72 2.17 9.33
CA ILE A 151 13.42 3.21 8.55
C ILE A 151 14.84 3.43 9.09
N LEU A 152 14.98 3.55 10.41
CA LEU A 152 16.27 3.81 11.05
C LEU A 152 17.24 2.63 10.89
N SER A 153 16.74 1.40 10.83
CA SER A 153 17.59 0.22 10.64
C SER A 153 18.30 0.14 9.28
N LEU A 154 17.99 1.04 8.34
CA LEU A 154 18.71 1.19 7.07
C LEU A 154 19.77 2.30 7.09
N LEU A 155 19.79 3.13 8.14
CA LEU A 155 20.72 4.26 8.29
C LEU A 155 21.94 3.91 9.14
N ASP A 156 21.83 2.85 9.95
CA ASP A 156 22.90 2.29 10.78
C ASP A 156 23.79 1.32 9.97
#